data_AF-A0A661C7B5-F1
#
_entry.id   AF-A0A661C7B5-F1
#
_cell.length_a   1.000
_cell.length_b   1.000
_cell.length_c   1.000
_cell.angle_alpha   90.00
_cell.angle_beta   90.00
_cell.angle_gamma   90.00
#
_symmetry.space_group_name_H-M   'P 1'
#
loop_
_entity.id
_entity.type
_entity.pdbx_description
1 polymer ?
#
loop_
_entity_poly.entity_id
_entity_poly.type
_entity_poly.pdbx_seq_one_letter_code
_entity_poly.pdbx_strand_id
1 'polypeptide(L)'
;TTILNIFIVASITFVAYEGFQLVINAVNEMENPERNIPIAIYSAIFLAILIYSVISFGAIVTIPFEDIINNKEYALASGADKVIGHWGTDLVVAGALLATSSAISGTVFGASRQMAVIAKDGYFPSILAKRTNHIPVYAIITMASLAFSMVLAGSLQVILEFGSVTFLLVSLLMAYANYKIRHLTDSSAVLTILSLFGLMMGTVLILYYEISAQVQQIVFIGGIYVLLTLGSWLYARKIK
;
A
#
# COMPACT_ATOMS: atom_id res chain seq x y z
N THR A 1 -9.58 -10.23 24.22
CA THR A 1 -8.59 -9.66 23.27
C THR A 1 -7.65 -8.76 24.04
N THR A 2 -6.33 -8.98 23.94
CA THR A 2 -5.34 -8.09 24.57
C THR A 2 -5.16 -6.83 23.71
N ILE A 3 -4.78 -5.71 24.33
CA ILE A 3 -4.47 -4.45 23.61
C ILE A 3 -3.38 -4.69 22.55
N LEU A 4 -2.41 -5.56 22.85
CA LEU A 4 -1.36 -5.96 21.93
C LEU A 4 -1.93 -6.56 20.63
N ASN A 5 -2.95 -7.43 20.71
CA ASN A 5 -3.55 -8.04 19.53
C ASN A 5 -4.24 -7.01 18.64
N ILE A 6 -4.82 -5.95 19.21
CA ILE A 6 -5.43 -4.85 18.45
C ILE A 6 -4.35 -4.14 17.62
N PHE A 7 -3.21 -3.82 18.22
CA PHE A 7 -2.10 -3.18 17.50
C PHE A 7 -1.47 -4.09 16.45
N ILE A 8 -1.39 -5.40 16.68
CA ILE A 8 -0.93 -6.37 15.69
C ILE A 8 -1.86 -6.37 14.48
N VAL A 9 -3.18 -6.50 14.69
CA VAL A 9 -4.17 -6.49 13.59
C VAL A 9 -4.16 -5.14 12.86
N ALA A 10 -4.02 -4.02 13.58
CA ALA A 10 -3.88 -2.70 12.97
C ALA A 10 -2.62 -2.59 12.08
N SER A 11 -1.53 -3.27 12.44
CA SER A 11 -0.30 -3.28 11.64
C SER A 11 -0.45 -4.12 10.36
N ILE A 12 -1.16 -5.26 10.44
CA ILE A 12 -1.43 -6.13 9.27
C ILE A 12 -2.40 -5.46 8.30
N THR A 13 -3.43 -4.78 8.82
CA THR A 13 -4.45 -4.10 8.00
C THR A 13 -4.01 -2.73 7.49
N PHE A 14 -2.79 -2.29 7.84
CA PHE A 14 -2.27 -0.97 7.47
C PHE A 14 -2.27 -0.74 5.95
N VAL A 15 -2.01 -1.77 5.14
CA VAL A 15 -2.06 -1.67 3.67
C VAL A 15 -3.40 -1.16 3.14
N ALA A 16 -4.51 -1.36 3.87
CA ALA A 16 -5.81 -0.81 3.48
C ALA A 16 -5.84 0.74 3.51
N TYR A 17 -4.94 1.37 4.27
CA TYR A 17 -4.76 2.82 4.32
C TYR A 17 -3.64 3.32 3.39
N GLU A 18 -3.02 2.44 2.62
CA GLU A 18 -2.08 2.82 1.58
C GLU A 18 -2.77 3.64 0.48
N GLY A 19 -2.00 4.49 -0.20
CA GLY A 19 -2.41 5.14 -1.44
C GLY A 19 -2.42 6.66 -1.37
N PHE A 20 -2.57 7.25 -0.18
CA PHE A 20 -2.54 8.71 -0.02
C PHE A 20 -1.23 9.35 -0.50
N GLN A 21 -0.12 8.62 -0.43
CA GLN A 21 1.20 9.11 -0.86
C GLN A 21 1.38 9.11 -2.39
N LEU A 22 0.60 8.31 -3.12
CA LEU A 22 0.73 8.16 -4.58
C LEU A 22 0.50 9.49 -5.32
N VAL A 23 -0.31 10.38 -4.72
CA VAL A 23 -0.58 11.71 -5.27
C VAL A 23 0.70 12.54 -5.44
N ILE A 24 1.69 12.33 -4.58
CA ILE A 24 2.97 13.07 -4.60
C ILE A 24 3.81 12.65 -5.80
N ASN A 25 3.70 11.39 -6.24
CA ASN A 25 4.47 10.90 -7.39
C ASN A 25 4.07 11.58 -8.72
N ALA A 26 2.92 12.23 -8.76
CA ALA A 26 2.42 13.01 -9.89
C ALA A 26 2.54 14.52 -9.68
N VAL A 27 3.37 14.98 -8.74
CA VAL A 27 3.54 16.41 -8.44
C VAL A 27 3.84 17.27 -9.68
N ASN A 28 4.64 16.74 -10.63
CA ASN A 28 5.00 17.45 -11.86
C ASN A 28 3.85 17.54 -12.88
N GLU A 29 2.81 16.73 -12.74
CA GLU A 29 1.62 16.68 -13.59
C GLU A 29 0.40 17.32 -12.89
N MET A 30 0.58 17.85 -11.67
CA MET A 30 -0.49 18.41 -10.85
C MET A 30 -0.57 19.93 -10.99
N GLU A 31 -1.79 20.46 -11.14
CA GLU A 31 -2.06 21.89 -11.04
C GLU A 31 -1.96 22.33 -9.57
N ASN A 32 -1.24 23.43 -9.28
CA ASN A 32 -1.09 24.01 -7.92
C ASN A 32 -0.74 22.98 -6.82
N PRO A 33 0.39 22.24 -6.95
CA PRO A 33 0.72 21.12 -6.07
C PRO A 33 0.86 21.51 -4.60
N GLU A 34 1.38 22.71 -4.30
CA GLU A 34 1.54 23.22 -2.93
C GLU A 34 0.22 23.27 -2.16
N ARG A 35 -0.90 23.53 -2.85
CA ARG A 35 -2.23 23.56 -2.26
C ARG A 35 -2.94 22.21 -2.37
N ASN A 36 -2.83 21.55 -3.53
CA ASN A 36 -3.64 20.38 -3.84
C ASN A 36 -3.13 19.10 -3.18
N ILE A 37 -1.81 18.93 -3.00
CA ILE A 37 -1.25 17.75 -2.33
C ILE A 37 -1.73 17.65 -0.87
N PRO A 38 -1.59 18.69 -0.01
CA PRO A 38 -2.08 18.62 1.35
C PRO A 38 -3.58 18.32 1.43
N ILE A 39 -4.39 19.00 0.62
CA ILE A 39 -5.84 18.79 0.58
C ILE A 39 -6.15 17.33 0.24
N ALA A 40 -5.56 16.81 -0.83
CA ALA A 40 -5.80 15.43 -1.29
C ALA A 40 -5.42 14.40 -0.21
N ILE A 41 -4.26 14.56 0.43
CA ILE A 41 -3.79 13.62 1.48
C ILE A 41 -4.75 13.64 2.67
N TYR A 42 -5.02 14.81 3.25
CA TYR A 42 -5.83 14.89 4.46
C TYR A 42 -7.30 14.53 4.21
N SER A 43 -7.87 14.93 3.07
CA SER A 43 -9.24 14.54 2.71
C SER A 43 -9.36 13.04 2.45
N ALA A 44 -8.38 12.43 1.78
CA ALA A 44 -8.38 11.00 1.51
C ALA A 44 -8.28 10.18 2.80
N ILE A 45 -7.38 10.56 3.72
CA ILE A 45 -7.23 9.89 5.02
C ILE A 45 -8.52 10.02 5.83
N PHE A 46 -9.08 11.23 5.95
CA PHE A 46 -10.31 11.46 6.70
C PHE A 46 -11.48 10.65 6.13
N LEU A 47 -11.65 10.67 4.81
CA LEU A 47 -12.72 9.94 4.14
C LEU A 47 -12.54 8.42 4.29
N ALA A 48 -11.31 7.91 4.16
CA ALA A 48 -11.01 6.49 4.36
C ALA A 48 -11.34 6.04 5.79
N ILE A 49 -10.92 6.80 6.82
CA ILE A 49 -11.27 6.52 8.22
C ILE A 49 -12.78 6.45 8.41
N LEU A 50 -13.52 7.42 7.85
CA LEU A 50 -14.98 7.48 7.98
C LEU A 50 -15.63 6.28 7.30
N ILE A 51 -15.28 5.99 6.05
CA ILE A 51 -15.85 4.88 5.28
C ILE A 51 -15.53 3.54 5.95
N TYR A 52 -14.28 3.31 6.33
CA TYR A 52 -13.88 2.06 6.98
C TYR A 52 -14.54 1.87 8.34
N SER A 53 -14.71 2.94 9.12
CA SER A 53 -15.42 2.88 10.40
C SER A 53 -16.90 2.51 10.20
N VAL A 54 -17.58 3.17 9.25
CA VAL A 54 -19.00 2.91 8.95
C VAL A 54 -19.20 1.49 8.44
N ILE A 55 -18.38 1.04 7.49
CA ILE A 55 -18.49 -0.31 6.91
C ILE A 55 -18.18 -1.38 7.96
N SER A 56 -17.12 -1.20 8.74
CA SER A 56 -16.73 -2.17 9.78
C SER A 56 -17.80 -2.28 10.87
N PHE A 57 -18.34 -1.14 11.31
CA PHE A 57 -19.43 -1.11 12.28
C PHE A 57 -20.69 -1.78 11.71
N GLY A 58 -21.07 -1.45 10.49
CA GLY A 58 -22.20 -2.07 9.80
C GLY A 58 -22.03 -3.59 9.69
N ALA A 59 -20.85 -4.07 9.29
CA ALA A 59 -20.55 -5.49 9.14
C ALA A 59 -20.67 -6.24 10.47
N ILE A 60 -20.10 -5.71 11.56
CA ILE A 60 -20.12 -6.36 12.87
C ILE A 60 -21.54 -6.42 13.45
N VAL A 61 -22.38 -5.42 13.18
CA VAL A 61 -23.77 -5.38 13.68
C VAL A 61 -24.70 -6.31 12.89
N THR A 62 -24.40 -6.55 11.61
CA THR A 62 -25.35 -7.19 10.70
C THR A 62 -24.99 -8.60 10.25
N ILE A 63 -23.70 -8.93 10.20
CA ILE A 63 -23.21 -10.20 9.66
C ILE A 63 -22.76 -11.10 10.82
N PRO A 64 -23.26 -12.35 10.94
CA PRO A 64 -22.81 -13.28 11.95
C PRO A 64 -21.28 -13.49 11.89
N PHE A 65 -20.62 -13.55 13.05
CA PHE A 65 -19.16 -13.72 13.10
C PHE A 65 -18.67 -14.98 12.38
N GLU A 66 -19.42 -16.07 12.44
CA GLU A 66 -19.09 -17.30 11.70
C GLU A 66 -19.11 -17.08 10.19
N ASP A 67 -20.09 -16.33 9.67
CA ASP A 67 -20.18 -15.99 8.24
C ASP A 67 -19.00 -15.09 7.82
N ILE A 68 -18.57 -14.15 8.67
CA ILE A 68 -17.39 -13.30 8.42
C ILE A 68 -16.11 -14.16 8.34
N ILE A 69 -15.94 -15.09 9.28
CA ILE A 69 -14.74 -15.94 9.36
C ILE A 69 -14.68 -16.91 8.18
N ASN A 70 -15.80 -17.57 7.86
CA ASN A 70 -15.88 -18.56 6.78
C ASN A 70 -15.75 -17.91 5.40
N ASN A 71 -16.21 -16.66 5.24
CA ASN A 71 -16.19 -15.94 3.96
C ASN A 71 -15.22 -14.76 3.96
N LYS A 72 -14.09 -14.87 4.65
CA LYS A 72 -13.13 -13.77 4.90
C LYS A 72 -12.75 -12.89 3.69
N GLU A 73 -12.70 -13.46 2.49
CA GLU A 73 -12.31 -12.73 1.26
C GLU A 73 -13.44 -11.86 0.68
N TYR A 74 -14.69 -12.17 0.99
CA TYR A 74 -15.88 -11.47 0.47
C TYR A 74 -16.95 -11.29 1.55
N ALA A 75 -16.54 -11.15 2.81
CA ALA A 75 -17.41 -11.19 3.99
C ALA A 75 -18.54 -10.16 3.93
N LEU A 76 -18.28 -8.96 3.38
CA LEU A 76 -19.31 -7.94 3.20
C LEU A 76 -20.36 -8.38 2.19
N ALA A 77 -19.96 -8.99 1.08
CA ALA A 77 -20.88 -9.46 0.05
C ALA A 77 -21.69 -10.66 0.54
N SER A 78 -21.10 -11.58 1.31
CA SER A 78 -21.81 -12.75 1.83
C SER A 78 -22.93 -12.40 2.81
N GLY A 79 -22.79 -11.29 3.56
CA GLY A 79 -23.82 -10.80 4.47
C GLY A 79 -24.78 -9.77 3.87
N ALA A 80 -24.46 -9.18 2.72
CA ALA A 80 -25.19 -8.04 2.17
C ALA A 80 -26.65 -8.35 1.83
N ASP A 81 -26.95 -9.56 1.34
CA ASP A 81 -28.31 -9.99 1.01
C ASP A 81 -29.26 -9.90 2.23
N LYS A 82 -28.78 -10.34 3.40
CA LYS A 82 -29.54 -10.31 4.66
C LYS A 82 -29.85 -8.89 5.16
N VAL A 83 -29.14 -7.87 4.64
CA VAL A 83 -29.19 -6.48 5.12
C VAL A 83 -29.89 -5.56 4.14
N ILE A 84 -29.56 -5.69 2.85
CA ILE A 84 -29.99 -4.77 1.78
C ILE A 84 -31.02 -5.46 0.83
N GLY A 85 -31.30 -6.75 1.05
CA GLY A 85 -32.20 -7.56 0.25
C GLY A 85 -31.49 -8.23 -0.94
N HIS A 86 -32.28 -8.88 -1.81
CA HIS A 86 -31.83 -9.78 -2.88
C HIS A 86 -30.78 -9.24 -3.86
N TRP A 87 -30.58 -7.92 -3.92
CA TRP A 87 -29.62 -7.25 -4.81
C TRP A 87 -28.40 -6.69 -4.06
N GLY A 88 -28.37 -6.83 -2.72
CA GLY A 88 -27.32 -6.30 -1.86
C GLY A 88 -25.94 -6.89 -2.18
N THR A 89 -25.88 -8.20 -2.39
CA THR A 89 -24.65 -8.89 -2.79
C THR A 89 -24.10 -8.34 -4.10
N ASP A 90 -24.94 -8.21 -5.13
CA ASP A 90 -24.54 -7.70 -6.45
C ASP A 90 -24.06 -6.26 -6.37
N LEU A 91 -24.71 -5.42 -5.56
CA LEU A 91 -24.28 -4.04 -5.33
C LEU A 91 -22.89 -3.98 -4.70
N VAL A 92 -22.66 -4.77 -3.65
CA VAL A 92 -21.37 -4.80 -2.95
C VAL A 92 -20.26 -5.31 -3.88
N VAL A 93 -20.54 -6.34 -4.68
CA VAL A 93 -19.59 -6.85 -5.67
C VAL A 93 -19.29 -5.81 -6.74
N ALA A 94 -20.31 -5.14 -7.30
CA ALA A 94 -20.10 -4.08 -8.29
C ALA A 94 -19.28 -2.91 -7.71
N GLY A 95 -19.59 -2.50 -6.48
CA GLY A 95 -18.83 -1.48 -5.75
C GLY A 95 -17.37 -1.90 -5.53
N ALA A 96 -17.13 -3.14 -5.12
CA ALA A 96 -15.79 -3.69 -4.91
C ALA A 96 -14.98 -3.72 -6.22
N LEU A 97 -15.59 -4.09 -7.35
CA LEU A 97 -14.93 -4.07 -8.66
C LEU A 97 -14.54 -2.66 -9.10
N LEU A 98 -15.44 -1.69 -8.93
CA LEU A 98 -15.16 -0.29 -9.26
C LEU A 98 -14.08 0.31 -8.34
N ALA A 99 -14.16 0.04 -7.04
CA ALA A 99 -13.16 0.49 -6.07
C ALA A 99 -11.78 -0.10 -6.36
N THR A 100 -11.70 -1.40 -6.62
CA THR A 100 -10.45 -2.09 -6.96
C THR A 100 -9.87 -1.58 -8.28
N SER A 101 -10.72 -1.38 -9.29
CA SER A 101 -10.29 -0.84 -10.60
C SER A 101 -9.75 0.59 -10.47
N SER A 102 -10.40 1.42 -9.66
CA SER A 102 -9.95 2.78 -9.34
C SER A 102 -8.62 2.77 -8.60
N ALA A 103 -8.48 1.93 -7.56
CA ALA A 103 -7.25 1.80 -6.79
C ALA A 103 -6.07 1.35 -7.64
N ILE A 104 -6.23 0.30 -8.45
CA ILE A 104 -5.19 -0.19 -9.37
C ILE A 104 -4.78 0.91 -10.36
N SER A 105 -5.75 1.61 -10.94
CA SER A 105 -5.48 2.70 -11.89
C SER A 105 -4.67 3.82 -11.23
N GLY A 106 -5.02 4.22 -10.01
CA GLY A 106 -4.29 5.23 -9.23
C GLY A 106 -2.87 4.79 -8.87
N THR A 107 -2.70 3.53 -8.44
CA THR A 107 -1.40 2.96 -8.10
C THR A 107 -0.48 2.88 -9.31
N VAL A 108 -0.95 2.32 -10.43
CA VAL A 108 -0.18 2.25 -11.68
C VAL A 108 0.16 3.65 -12.17
N PHE A 109 -0.78 4.60 -12.07
CA PHE A 109 -0.53 6.00 -12.41
C PHE A 109 0.63 6.57 -11.57
N GLY A 110 0.52 6.59 -10.24
CA GLY A 110 1.54 7.20 -9.38
C GLY A 110 2.89 6.48 -9.45
N ALA A 111 2.90 5.17 -9.25
CA ALA A 111 4.16 4.41 -9.14
C ALA A 111 4.92 4.32 -10.47
N SER A 112 4.25 4.36 -11.63
CA SER A 112 4.95 4.43 -12.92
C SER A 112 5.73 5.73 -13.12
N ARG A 113 5.21 6.88 -12.63
CA ARG A 113 5.96 8.15 -12.64
C ARG A 113 7.17 8.08 -11.74
N GLN A 114 7.00 7.54 -10.53
CA GLN A 114 8.10 7.34 -9.59
C GLN A 114 9.19 6.46 -10.19
N MET A 115 8.84 5.31 -10.77
CA MET A 115 9.77 4.41 -11.43
C MET A 115 10.53 5.09 -12.58
N ALA A 116 9.84 5.91 -13.38
CA ALA A 116 10.47 6.65 -14.47
C ALA A 116 11.49 7.70 -13.97
N VAL A 117 11.22 8.34 -12.83
CA VAL A 117 12.19 9.27 -12.18
C VAL A 117 13.41 8.48 -11.68
N ILE A 118 13.19 7.37 -10.96
CA ILE A 118 14.28 6.52 -10.46
C ILE A 118 15.16 5.99 -11.63
N ALA A 119 14.54 5.65 -12.77
CA ALA A 119 15.24 5.25 -13.98
C ALA A 119 16.02 6.40 -14.63
N LYS A 120 15.48 7.63 -14.60
CA LYS A 120 16.18 8.83 -15.09
C LYS A 120 17.41 9.14 -14.22
N ASP A 121 17.33 8.86 -12.92
CA ASP A 121 18.43 9.02 -11.97
C ASP A 121 19.50 7.90 -12.09
N GLY A 122 19.31 6.93 -12.99
CA GLY A 122 20.28 5.87 -13.29
C GLY A 122 20.19 4.64 -12.39
N TYR A 123 19.19 4.56 -11.51
CA TYR A 123 18.98 3.41 -10.62
C TYR A 123 18.19 2.27 -11.27
N PHE A 124 17.60 2.52 -12.43
CA PHE A 124 16.88 1.54 -13.25
C PHE A 124 17.26 1.67 -14.73
N PRO A 125 16.98 0.65 -15.58
CA PRO A 125 17.19 0.73 -17.03
C PRO A 125 16.59 1.98 -17.64
N SER A 126 17.38 2.72 -18.42
CA SER A 126 17.01 4.02 -19.00
C SER A 126 15.76 3.96 -19.89
N ILE A 127 15.43 2.79 -20.44
CA ILE A 127 14.17 2.58 -21.19
C ILE A 127 12.93 2.84 -20.35
N LEU A 128 12.98 2.61 -19.02
CA LEU A 128 11.86 2.86 -18.10
C LEU A 128 11.63 4.36 -17.87
N ALA A 129 12.63 5.21 -18.13
CA ALA A 129 12.49 6.66 -18.08
C ALA A 129 11.82 7.24 -19.34
N LYS A 130 11.73 6.46 -20.44
CA LYS A 130 11.19 6.95 -21.71
C LYS A 130 9.69 7.21 -21.60
N ARG A 131 9.28 8.43 -21.97
CA ARG A 131 7.87 8.86 -21.99
C ARG A 131 7.37 9.01 -23.43
N THR A 132 6.14 8.57 -23.67
CA THR A 132 5.38 8.80 -24.91
C THR A 132 4.19 9.65 -24.54
N ASN A 133 4.05 10.86 -25.11
CA ASN A 133 3.02 11.83 -24.71
C ASN A 133 2.93 12.04 -23.20
N HIS A 134 4.08 12.29 -22.55
CA HIS A 134 4.23 12.42 -21.10
C HIS A 134 3.98 11.14 -20.27
N ILE A 135 3.58 10.02 -20.87
CA ILE A 135 3.27 8.78 -20.15
C ILE A 135 4.48 7.83 -20.16
N PRO A 136 4.94 7.32 -19.00
CA PRO A 136 6.05 6.36 -18.93
C PRO A 136 5.58 4.93 -19.27
N VAL A 137 5.30 4.68 -20.55
CA VAL A 137 4.67 3.42 -21.03
C VAL A 137 5.47 2.18 -20.64
N TYR A 138 6.81 2.22 -20.76
CA TYR A 138 7.64 1.06 -20.41
C TYR A 138 7.62 0.76 -18.91
N ALA A 139 7.56 1.78 -18.04
CA ALA A 139 7.38 1.56 -16.60
C ALA A 139 6.03 0.89 -16.30
N ILE A 140 4.95 1.34 -16.95
CA ILE A 140 3.61 0.74 -16.80
C ILE A 140 3.63 -0.74 -17.21
N ILE A 141 4.20 -1.07 -18.37
CA ILE A 141 4.28 -2.45 -18.85
C ILE A 141 5.10 -3.30 -17.89
N THR A 142 6.26 -2.83 -17.44
CA THR A 142 7.11 -3.58 -16.48
C THR A 142 6.38 -3.83 -15.17
N MET A 143 5.69 -2.82 -14.62
CA MET A 143 4.90 -2.98 -13.40
C MET A 143 3.76 -3.98 -13.59
N ALA A 144 3.01 -3.90 -14.70
CA ALA A 144 1.92 -4.82 -14.99
C ALA A 144 2.42 -6.26 -15.15
N SER A 145 3.56 -6.46 -15.83
CA SER A 145 4.18 -7.78 -15.95
C SER A 145 4.62 -8.35 -14.60
N LEU A 146 5.24 -7.54 -13.74
CA LEU A 146 5.64 -7.98 -12.40
C LEU A 146 4.43 -8.30 -11.51
N ALA A 147 3.39 -7.47 -11.55
CA ALA A 147 2.15 -7.71 -10.83
C ALA A 147 1.49 -9.02 -11.31
N PHE A 148 1.43 -9.24 -12.62
CA PHE A 148 0.91 -10.48 -13.20
C PHE A 148 1.73 -11.71 -12.77
N SER A 149 3.06 -11.63 -12.76
CA SER A 149 3.91 -12.70 -12.25
C SER A 149 3.68 -12.99 -10.76
N MET A 150 3.47 -11.96 -9.94
CA MET A 150 3.14 -12.13 -8.52
C MET A 150 1.78 -12.80 -8.32
N VAL A 151 0.77 -12.45 -9.13
CA VAL A 151 -0.55 -13.10 -9.10
C VAL A 151 -0.45 -14.59 -9.46
N LEU A 152 0.44 -14.96 -10.39
CA LEU A 152 0.67 -16.37 -10.75
C LEU A 152 1.45 -17.16 -9.69
N ALA A 153 2.29 -16.47 -8.89
CA ALA A 153 3.21 -17.11 -7.96
C ALA A 153 2.73 -17.14 -6.50
N GLY A 154 1.84 -16.22 -6.10
CA GLY A 154 1.47 -15.99 -4.70
C GLY A 154 -0.02 -16.03 -4.42
N SER A 155 -0.38 -16.09 -3.13
CA SER A 155 -1.77 -15.91 -2.66
C SER A 155 -2.05 -14.44 -2.33
N LEU A 156 -3.33 -14.06 -2.29
CA LEU A 156 -3.75 -12.71 -1.90
C LEU A 156 -3.16 -12.31 -0.54
N GLN A 157 -3.16 -13.23 0.42
CA GLN A 157 -2.64 -12.97 1.76
C GLN A 157 -1.14 -12.62 1.73
N VAL A 158 -0.33 -13.41 1.01
CA VAL A 158 1.12 -13.15 0.87
C VAL A 158 1.38 -11.78 0.22
N ILE A 159 0.58 -11.41 -0.79
CA ILE A 159 0.72 -10.12 -1.47
C ILE A 159 0.38 -8.95 -0.51
N LEU A 160 -0.68 -9.09 0.28
CA LEU A 160 -1.11 -8.07 1.25
C LEU A 160 -0.09 -7.86 2.37
N GLU A 161 0.47 -8.94 2.91
CA GLU A 161 1.47 -8.90 3.97
C GLU A 161 2.81 -8.36 3.45
N PHE A 162 3.26 -8.82 2.28
CA PHE A 162 4.43 -8.25 1.60
C PHE A 162 4.27 -6.75 1.36
N GLY A 163 3.11 -6.32 0.85
CA GLY A 163 2.78 -4.91 0.65
C GLY A 163 2.84 -4.12 1.96
N SER A 164 2.18 -4.61 3.01
CA SER A 164 2.16 -3.97 4.34
C SER A 164 3.56 -3.80 4.93
N VAL A 165 4.36 -4.88 4.93
CA VAL A 165 5.74 -4.85 5.45
C VAL A 165 6.58 -3.86 4.64
N THR A 166 6.51 -3.93 3.32
CA THR A 166 7.27 -3.03 2.43
C THR A 166 6.88 -1.58 2.64
N PHE A 167 5.58 -1.29 2.74
CA PHE A 167 5.09 0.06 2.89
C PHE A 167 5.44 0.66 4.25
N LEU A 168 5.33 -0.11 5.34
CA LEU A 168 5.75 0.33 6.67
C LEU A 168 7.26 0.60 6.73
N LEU A 169 8.08 -0.29 6.14
CA LEU A 169 9.53 -0.10 6.06
C LEU A 169 9.92 1.14 5.25
N VAL A 170 9.34 1.31 4.06
CA VAL A 170 9.60 2.48 3.21
C VAL A 170 9.13 3.76 3.90
N SER A 171 7.94 3.75 4.50
CA SER A 171 7.43 4.89 5.27
C SER A 171 8.33 5.23 6.45
N LEU A 172 8.87 4.23 7.17
CA LEU A 172 9.82 4.42 8.26
C LEU A 172 11.12 5.07 7.76
N LEU A 173 11.65 4.60 6.63
CA LEU A 173 12.83 5.18 5.99
C LEU A 173 12.59 6.62 5.53
N MET A 174 11.40 6.91 4.98
CA MET A 174 11.00 8.27 4.59
C MET A 174 10.87 9.18 5.81
N ALA A 175 10.25 8.73 6.89
CA ALA A 175 10.14 9.48 8.14
C ALA A 175 11.53 9.76 8.74
N TYR A 176 12.43 8.78 8.70
CA TYR A 176 13.82 8.95 9.14
C TYR A 176 14.58 9.94 8.28
N ALA A 177 14.44 9.85 6.95
CA ALA A 177 15.03 10.80 6.02
C ALA A 177 14.54 12.22 6.33
N ASN A 178 13.23 12.43 6.44
CA ASN A 178 12.65 13.74 6.78
C ASN A 178 13.14 14.26 8.14
N TYR A 179 13.24 13.42 9.16
CA TYR A 179 13.79 13.80 10.46
C TYR A 179 15.25 14.31 10.35
N LYS A 180 16.07 13.64 9.54
CA LYS A 180 17.47 14.01 9.30
C LYS A 180 17.59 15.32 8.53
N ILE A 181 16.74 15.55 7.54
CA ILE A 181 16.73 16.77 6.72
C ILE A 181 15.70 17.82 7.18
N ARG A 182 15.17 17.73 8.41
CA ARG A 182 14.06 18.56 8.90
C ARG A 182 14.27 20.06 8.79
N HIS A 183 15.53 20.49 8.80
CA HIS A 183 15.93 21.89 8.65
C HIS A 183 15.74 22.43 7.23
N LEU A 184 15.58 21.55 6.23
CA LEU A 184 15.26 21.89 4.84
C LEU A 184 13.77 21.77 4.53
N THR A 185 13.03 21.02 5.35
CA THR A 185 11.60 20.74 5.15
C THR A 185 10.70 21.48 6.14
N ASP A 186 11.29 22.33 7.00
CA ASP A 186 10.62 23.04 8.10
C ASP A 186 9.73 22.14 8.97
N SER A 187 10.10 20.87 9.08
CA SER A 187 9.30 19.86 9.77
C SER A 187 9.47 19.94 11.29
N SER A 188 8.35 19.86 12.01
CA SER A 188 8.35 19.78 13.48
C SER A 188 9.08 18.53 13.98
N ALA A 189 10.02 18.72 14.92
CA ALA A 189 10.75 17.63 15.56
C ALA A 189 9.82 16.66 16.31
N VAL A 190 8.76 17.19 16.94
CA VAL A 190 7.80 16.38 17.69
C VAL A 190 7.01 15.46 16.75
N LEU A 191 6.50 16.00 15.63
CA LEU A 191 5.72 15.22 14.67
C LEU A 191 6.57 14.14 13.98
N THR A 192 7.81 14.47 13.62
CA THR A 192 8.73 13.52 12.99
C THR A 192 9.12 12.39 13.94
N ILE A 193 9.45 12.69 15.21
CA ILE A 193 9.74 11.65 16.22
C ILE A 193 8.51 10.77 16.49
N LEU A 194 7.32 11.37 16.61
CA LEU A 194 6.08 10.63 16.79
C LEU A 194 5.81 9.67 15.61
N SER A 195 6.01 10.14 14.38
CA SER A 195 5.84 9.33 13.18
C SER A 195 6.83 8.16 13.14
N LEU A 196 8.10 8.40 13.50
CA LEU A 196 9.13 7.37 13.60
C LEU A 196 8.74 6.30 14.60
N PHE A 197 8.30 6.69 15.80
CA PHE A 197 7.89 5.74 16.83
C PHE A 197 6.69 4.90 16.37
N GLY A 198 5.66 5.52 15.80
CA GLY A 198 4.47 4.81 15.30
C GLY A 198 4.79 3.84 14.17
N LEU A 199 5.57 4.26 13.18
CA LEU A 199 5.98 3.42 12.06
C LEU A 199 6.92 2.29 12.51
N MET A 200 7.82 2.56 13.45
CA MET A 200 8.71 1.56 14.02
C MET A 200 7.92 0.52 14.81
N MET A 201 6.98 0.95 15.64
CA MET A 201 6.09 0.06 16.38
C MET A 201 5.28 -0.82 15.42
N GLY A 202 4.64 -0.24 14.40
CA GLY A 202 3.90 -1.00 13.38
C GLY A 202 4.77 -2.01 12.64
N THR A 203 5.98 -1.59 12.24
CA THR A 203 6.97 -2.46 11.59
C THR A 203 7.38 -3.64 12.48
N VAL A 204 7.66 -3.39 13.76
CA VAL A 204 8.03 -4.44 14.71
C VAL A 204 6.88 -5.42 14.93
N LEU A 205 5.65 -4.92 15.05
CA LEU A 205 4.47 -5.75 15.31
C LEU A 205 4.09 -6.63 14.12
N ILE A 206 4.15 -6.11 12.90
CA ILE A 206 3.89 -6.93 11.70
C ILE A 206 4.98 -7.99 11.55
N LEU A 207 6.26 -7.65 11.72
CA LEU A 207 7.35 -8.63 11.66
C LEU A 207 7.24 -9.69 12.76
N TYR A 208 6.84 -9.29 13.97
CA TYR A 208 6.57 -10.22 15.06
C TYR A 208 5.45 -11.21 14.70
N TYR A 209 4.36 -10.72 14.10
CA TYR A 209 3.26 -11.57 13.62
C TYR A 209 3.71 -12.53 12.52
N GLU A 210 4.42 -12.03 11.50
CA GLU A 210 4.95 -12.84 10.39
C GLU A 210 5.85 -13.97 10.89
N ILE A 211 6.78 -13.66 11.80
CA ILE A 211 7.70 -14.66 12.39
C ILE A 211 6.93 -15.70 13.22
N SER A 212 5.92 -15.27 13.98
CA SER A 212 5.27 -16.14 14.96
C SER A 212 4.16 -17.00 14.36
N ALA A 213 3.43 -16.48 13.38
CA ALA A 213 2.23 -17.12 12.83
C ALA A 213 2.41 -17.66 11.41
N GLN A 214 3.38 -17.12 10.64
CA GLN A 214 3.41 -17.26 9.18
C GLN A 214 4.82 -17.42 8.60
N VAL A 215 5.58 -18.37 9.16
CA VAL A 215 6.99 -18.60 8.80
C VAL A 215 7.22 -18.85 7.30
N GLN A 216 6.29 -19.47 6.60
CA GLN A 216 6.40 -19.66 5.15
C GLN A 216 6.35 -18.32 4.38
N GLN A 217 5.53 -17.38 4.86
CA GLN A 217 5.32 -16.07 4.23
C GLN A 217 6.53 -15.18 4.45
N ILE A 218 7.12 -15.16 5.66
CA ILE A 218 8.35 -14.38 5.88
C ILE A 218 9.53 -14.91 5.06
N VAL A 219 9.63 -16.22 4.84
CA VAL A 219 10.67 -16.79 3.96
C VAL A 219 10.45 -16.34 2.52
N PHE A 220 9.21 -16.30 2.05
CA PHE A 220 8.86 -15.81 0.72
C PHE A 220 9.18 -14.31 0.56
N ILE A 221 8.75 -13.48 1.51
CA ILE A 221 9.04 -12.04 1.57
C ILE A 221 10.55 -11.79 1.59
N GLY A 222 11.28 -12.53 2.45
CA GLY A 222 12.74 -12.47 2.52
C GLY A 222 13.39 -12.87 1.20
N GLY A 223 12.87 -13.90 0.52
CA GLY A 223 13.30 -14.30 -0.82
C GLY A 223 13.13 -13.19 -1.85
N ILE A 224 11.99 -12.50 -1.86
CA ILE A 224 11.76 -11.33 -2.73
C ILE A 224 12.78 -10.23 -2.43
N TYR A 225 12.99 -9.88 -1.16
CA TYR A 225 13.96 -8.85 -0.79
C TYR A 225 15.39 -9.21 -1.19
N VAL A 226 15.79 -10.47 -1.03
CA VAL A 226 17.12 -10.94 -1.47
C VAL A 226 17.24 -10.84 -2.99
N LEU A 227 16.24 -11.29 -3.74
CA LEU A 227 16.24 -11.18 -5.20
C LEU A 227 16.31 -9.73 -5.69
N LEU A 228 15.52 -8.84 -5.10
CA LEU A 228 15.53 -7.40 -5.42
C LEU A 228 16.88 -6.76 -5.08
N THR A 229 17.45 -7.09 -3.92
CA THR A 229 18.75 -6.55 -3.47
C THR A 229 19.89 -7.04 -4.36
N LEU A 230 19.92 -8.34 -4.69
CA LEU A 230 20.90 -8.91 -5.61
C LEU A 230 20.76 -8.32 -7.01
N GLY A 231 19.52 -8.18 -7.51
CA GLY A 231 19.25 -7.54 -8.80
C GLY A 231 19.75 -6.10 -8.86
N SER A 232 19.45 -5.31 -7.83
CA SER A 232 19.92 -3.93 -7.68
C SER A 232 21.45 -3.85 -7.63
N TRP A 233 22.08 -4.72 -6.85
CA TRP A 233 23.54 -4.76 -6.71
C TRP A 233 24.27 -5.17 -8.00
N LEU A 234 23.75 -6.18 -8.71
CA LEU A 234 24.29 -6.60 -10.01
C LEU A 234 24.14 -5.49 -11.06
N TYR A 235 23.03 -4.76 -11.04
CA TYR A 235 22.80 -3.63 -11.95
C TYR A 235 23.78 -2.49 -11.66
N ALA A 236 23.94 -2.11 -10.39
CA ALA A 236 24.86 -1.06 -9.97
C ALA A 236 26.33 -1.37 -10.32
N ARG A 237 26.72 -2.66 -10.34
CA ARG A 237 28.06 -3.09 -10.79
C ARG A 237 28.29 -2.96 -12.29
N LYS A 238 27.24 -3.01 -13.12
CA LYS A 238 27.36 -2.90 -14.58
C LYS A 238 27.45 -1.45 -15.09
N ILE A 239 27.07 -0.47 -14.26
CA ILE A 239 27.06 0.96 -14.62
C ILE A 239 28.36 1.67 -14.18
N LYS A 240 29.14 1.06 -13.29
CA LYS A 240 30.53 1.48 -13.01
C LYS A 240 31.48 0.96 -14.08
#